data_AF-A0A3D0X3G6-F1
#
_entry.id   AF-A0A3D0X3G6-F1
#
_cell.length_a   1.000
_cell.length_b   1.000
_cell.length_c   1.000
_cell.angle_alpha   90.00
_cell.angle_beta   90.00
_cell.angle_gamma   90.00
#
_symmetry.space_group_name_H-M   'P 1'
#
loop_
_entity.id
_entity.type
_entity.pdbx_description
1 polymer ?
#
loop_
_entity_poly.entity_id
_entity_poly.type
_entity_poly.pdbx_seq_one_letter_code
_entity_poly.pdbx_strand_id
1 'polypeptide(L)'
;MVTAFGKFCRKLRIDRGQIMLNMAESLQVSPAFLSAVENGKKNIPAHWGQKIIELYRLSEEKSQELLSAIEKSKTEVRINLSEHSEQDRNLAIVFAREFDSLNEEQKEEIFKMLRPTRKE
;
A
#
# COMPACT_ATOMS: atom_id res chain seq x y z
N MET A 1 0.45 14.69 -1.95
CA MET A 1 1.21 14.21 -3.12
C MET A 1 0.54 12.93 -3.61
N VAL A 2 0.48 12.69 -4.93
CA VAL A 2 -0.23 11.51 -5.47
C VAL A 2 0.62 10.26 -5.25
N THR A 3 0.03 9.21 -4.70
CA THR A 3 0.72 7.94 -4.40
C THR A 3 0.98 7.13 -5.68
N ALA A 4 1.78 6.06 -5.61
CA ALA A 4 1.98 5.16 -6.74
C ALA A 4 0.64 4.57 -7.22
N PHE A 5 -0.24 4.19 -6.29
CA PHE A 5 -1.59 3.72 -6.55
C PHE A 5 -2.44 4.81 -7.22
N GLY A 6 -2.37 6.05 -6.74
CA GLY A 6 -3.07 7.17 -7.35
C GLY A 6 -2.60 7.46 -8.78
N LYS A 7 -1.30 7.34 -9.06
CA LYS A 7 -0.74 7.46 -10.42
C LYS A 7 -1.27 6.33 -11.33
N PHE A 8 -1.28 5.10 -10.84
CA PHE A 8 -1.83 3.95 -11.56
C PHE A 8 -3.31 4.17 -11.91
N CYS A 9 -4.14 4.54 -10.93
CA CYS A 9 -5.57 4.77 -11.16
C CYS A 9 -5.84 5.91 -12.15
N ARG A 10 -5.05 6.98 -12.11
CA ARG A 10 -5.15 8.08 -13.08
C ARG A 10 -4.80 7.63 -14.49
N LYS A 11 -3.73 6.86 -14.67
CA LYS A 11 -3.35 6.29 -15.97
C LYS A 11 -4.44 5.34 -16.48
N LEU A 12 -4.94 4.46 -15.62
CA LEU A 12 -6.03 3.54 -15.97
C LEU A 12 -7.29 4.27 -16.42
N ARG A 13 -7.66 5.38 -15.75
CA ARG A 13 -8.79 6.22 -16.17
C ARG A 13 -8.56 6.87 -17.53
N ILE A 14 -7.37 7.41 -17.78
CA ILE A 14 -7.00 8.01 -19.07
C ILE A 14 -7.09 6.96 -20.18
N ASP A 15 -6.49 5.77 -19.97
CA ASP A 15 -6.51 4.65 -20.92
C ASP A 15 -7.95 4.18 -21.26
N ARG A 16 -8.90 4.39 -20.34
CA ARG A 16 -10.31 3.98 -20.49
C ARG A 16 -11.25 5.14 -20.82
N GLY A 17 -10.74 6.36 -21.02
CA GLY A 17 -11.57 7.55 -21.27
C GLY A 17 -12.54 7.89 -20.13
N GLN A 18 -12.19 7.56 -18.89
CA GLN A 18 -13.05 7.75 -17.72
C GLN A 18 -12.65 8.96 -16.88
N ILE A 19 -13.65 9.62 -16.29
CA ILE A 19 -13.45 10.62 -15.25
C ILE A 19 -13.43 9.97 -13.86
N MET A 20 -13.00 10.71 -12.84
CA MET A 20 -12.95 10.23 -11.46
C MET A 20 -14.32 9.74 -10.95
N LEU A 21 -15.41 10.40 -11.37
CA LEU A 21 -16.77 10.03 -11.03
C LEU A 21 -17.08 8.59 -11.46
N ASN A 22 -16.85 8.24 -12.73
CA ASN A 22 -17.13 6.91 -13.27
C ASN A 22 -16.39 5.79 -12.50
N MET A 23 -15.12 6.02 -12.15
CA MET A 23 -14.35 5.03 -11.37
C MET A 23 -14.86 4.95 -9.93
N ALA A 24 -15.19 6.08 -9.30
CA ALA A 24 -15.74 6.11 -7.96
C ALA A 24 -17.09 5.36 -7.89
N GLU A 25 -17.96 5.55 -8.89
CA GLU A 25 -19.22 4.82 -9.04
C GLU A 25 -18.98 3.31 -9.21
N SER A 26 -18.05 2.92 -10.09
CA SER A 26 -17.69 1.51 -10.29
C SER A 26 -17.14 0.86 -9.01
N LEU A 27 -16.41 1.63 -8.20
CA LEU A 27 -15.89 1.20 -6.91
C LEU A 27 -16.91 1.34 -5.77
N GLN A 28 -18.09 1.91 -6.03
CA GLN A 28 -19.16 2.18 -5.06
C GLN A 28 -18.70 3.06 -3.89
N VAL A 29 -17.96 4.12 -4.19
CA VAL A 29 -17.46 5.11 -3.22
C VAL A 29 -17.69 6.53 -3.71
N SER A 30 -17.52 7.52 -2.84
CA SER A 30 -17.59 8.92 -3.26
C SER A 30 -16.30 9.33 -4.02
N PRO A 31 -16.39 10.27 -4.98
CA PRO A 31 -15.21 10.84 -5.64
C PRO A 31 -14.21 11.46 -4.65
N ALA A 32 -14.72 12.06 -3.56
CA ALA A 32 -13.90 12.60 -2.49
C ALA A 32 -13.10 11.52 -1.76
N PHE A 33 -13.72 10.36 -1.50
CA PHE A 33 -13.04 9.22 -0.88
C PHE A 33 -11.97 8.64 -1.81
N LEU A 34 -12.29 8.41 -3.09
CA LEU A 34 -11.32 7.95 -4.08
C LEU A 34 -10.13 8.92 -4.16
N SER A 35 -10.38 10.23 -4.25
CA SER A 35 -9.33 11.26 -4.24
C SER A 35 -8.47 11.21 -2.98
N ALA A 36 -9.06 11.02 -1.80
CA ALA A 36 -8.31 10.90 -0.55
C ALA A 36 -7.37 9.68 -0.56
N VAL A 37 -7.82 8.55 -1.07
CA VAL A 37 -7.00 7.32 -1.21
C VAL A 37 -5.87 7.52 -2.22
N GLU A 38 -6.15 8.09 -3.40
CA GLU A 38 -5.13 8.36 -4.43
C GLU A 38 -4.04 9.33 -3.99
N ASN A 39 -4.35 10.20 -3.02
CA ASN A 39 -3.40 11.16 -2.45
C ASN A 39 -2.79 10.68 -1.12
N GLY A 40 -3.04 9.43 -0.71
CA GLY A 40 -2.49 8.85 0.52
C GLY A 40 -3.05 9.45 1.81
N LYS A 41 -4.16 10.19 1.75
CA LYS A 41 -4.85 10.72 2.94
C LYS A 41 -5.73 9.67 3.62
N LYS A 42 -6.04 8.58 2.91
CA LYS A 42 -6.80 7.43 3.40
C LYS A 42 -6.13 6.14 2.90
N ASN A 43 -6.20 5.10 3.71
CA ASN A 43 -5.69 3.78 3.34
C ASN A 43 -6.48 3.20 2.17
N ILE A 44 -5.77 2.44 1.33
CA ILE A 44 -6.36 1.67 0.24
C ILE A 44 -7.12 0.48 0.86
N PRO A 45 -8.43 0.32 0.61
CA PRO A 45 -9.16 -0.84 1.10
C PRO A 45 -8.56 -2.16 0.58
N ALA A 46 -8.42 -3.16 1.44
CA ALA A 46 -7.72 -4.42 1.12
C ALA A 46 -8.28 -5.14 -0.12
N HIS A 47 -9.59 -5.06 -0.34
CA HIS A 47 -10.28 -5.70 -1.47
C HIS A 47 -10.15 -4.92 -2.79
N TRP A 48 -9.59 -3.69 -2.80
CA TRP A 48 -9.52 -2.88 -4.01
C TRP A 48 -8.59 -3.44 -5.08
N GLY A 49 -7.49 -4.10 -4.70
CA GLY A 49 -6.58 -4.71 -5.67
C GLY A 49 -7.34 -5.66 -6.59
N GLN A 50 -8.00 -6.66 -5.99
CA GLN A 50 -8.77 -7.66 -6.73
C GLN A 50 -9.99 -7.05 -7.43
N LYS A 51 -10.74 -6.16 -6.76
CA LYS A 51 -11.90 -5.47 -7.35
C LYS A 51 -11.53 -4.68 -8.61
N ILE A 52 -10.41 -3.97 -8.61
CA ILE A 52 -9.96 -3.18 -9.78
C ILE A 52 -9.49 -4.10 -10.91
N ILE A 53 -8.79 -5.21 -10.60
CA ILE A 53 -8.37 -6.20 -11.60
C ILE A 53 -9.59 -6.75 -12.35
N GLU A 54 -10.64 -7.14 -11.60
CA GLU A 54 -11.87 -7.71 -12.15
C GLU A 54 -12.68 -6.67 -12.95
N LEU A 55 -12.93 -5.48 -12.37
CA LEU A 55 -13.72 -4.42 -13.00
C LEU A 55 -13.11 -3.96 -14.33
N TYR A 56 -11.79 -3.86 -14.40
CA TYR A 56 -11.08 -3.33 -15.56
C TYR A 56 -10.48 -4.39 -16.46
N ARG A 57 -10.67 -5.69 -16.13
CA ARG A 57 -10.12 -6.85 -16.84
C ARG A 57 -8.64 -6.63 -17.16
N LEU A 58 -7.87 -6.34 -16.12
CA LEU A 58 -6.44 -6.04 -16.26
C LEU A 58 -5.68 -7.28 -16.75
N SER A 59 -4.66 -7.06 -17.59
CA SER A 59 -3.70 -8.12 -17.93
C SER A 59 -2.90 -8.53 -16.69
N GLU A 60 -2.22 -9.68 -16.75
CA GLU A 60 -1.32 -10.13 -15.68
C GLU A 60 -0.28 -9.05 -15.34
N GLU A 61 0.36 -8.47 -16.36
CA GLU A 61 1.35 -7.40 -16.20
C GLU A 61 0.77 -6.17 -15.48
N LYS A 62 -0.40 -5.67 -15.89
CA LYS A 62 -1.03 -4.52 -15.23
C LYS A 62 -1.55 -4.86 -13.83
N SER A 63 -1.90 -6.11 -13.59
CA SER A 63 -2.30 -6.59 -12.26
C SER A 63 -1.11 -6.57 -11.31
N GLN A 64 0.06 -7.04 -11.74
CA GLN A 64 1.31 -6.94 -10.97
C GLN A 64 1.72 -5.48 -10.74
N GLU A 65 1.59 -4.61 -11.75
CA GLU A 65 1.84 -3.18 -11.61
C GLU A 65 0.92 -2.54 -10.55
N LEU A 66 -0.38 -2.86 -10.56
CA LEU A 66 -1.34 -2.40 -9.56
C LEU A 66 -0.96 -2.87 -8.15
N LEU A 67 -0.70 -4.16 -7.97
CA LEU A 67 -0.38 -4.72 -6.65
C LEU A 67 0.93 -4.12 -6.10
N SER A 68 1.94 -3.94 -6.94
CA SER A 68 3.17 -3.22 -6.56
C SER A 68 2.89 -1.76 -6.20
N ALA A 69 2.02 -1.08 -6.94
CA ALA A 69 1.64 0.29 -6.67
C ALA A 69 0.86 0.43 -5.36
N ILE A 70 -0.02 -0.53 -5.03
CA ILE A 70 -0.71 -0.61 -3.74
C ILE A 70 0.31 -0.76 -2.61
N GLU A 71 1.26 -1.69 -2.74
CA GLU A 71 2.28 -1.93 -1.71
C GLU A 71 3.12 -0.69 -1.43
N LYS A 72 3.61 -0.04 -2.49
CA LYS A 72 4.38 1.21 -2.41
C LYS A 72 3.58 2.40 -1.87
N SER A 73 2.25 2.29 -1.85
CA SER A 73 1.34 3.36 -1.41
C SER A 73 0.76 3.13 -0.03
N LYS A 74 1.10 2.01 0.64
CA LYS A 74 0.75 1.80 2.03
C LYS A 74 1.45 2.85 2.88
N THR A 75 0.66 3.59 3.67
CA THR A 75 1.15 4.59 4.61
C THR A 75 1.32 4.04 6.03
N GLU A 76 0.85 2.81 6.27
CA GLU A 76 0.95 2.12 7.54
C GLU A 76 1.26 0.63 7.32
N VAL A 77 2.02 0.05 8.24
CA VAL A 77 2.26 -1.39 8.34
C VAL A 77 1.54 -1.89 9.57
N ARG A 78 0.70 -2.92 9.42
CA ARG A 78 0.00 -3.57 10.54
C ARG A 78 0.68 -4.88 10.86
N ILE A 79 1.10 -5.03 12.11
CA ILE A 79 1.63 -6.27 12.66
C ILE A 79 0.55 -6.82 13.60
N ASN A 80 0.05 -8.02 13.33
CA ASN A 80 -0.88 -8.69 14.25
C ASN A 80 -0.09 -9.24 15.43
N LEU A 81 -0.40 -8.81 16.65
CA LEU A 81 0.34 -9.16 17.87
C LEU A 81 -0.36 -10.24 18.73
N SER A 82 -1.46 -10.83 18.24
CA SER A 82 -2.36 -11.67 19.05
C SER A 82 -1.76 -13.03 19.44
N GLU A 83 -0.92 -13.62 18.58
CA GLU A 83 -0.32 -14.95 18.77
C GLU A 83 1.20 -14.89 19.03
N HIS A 84 1.71 -13.70 19.40
CA HIS A 84 3.14 -13.46 19.61
C HIS A 84 3.51 -13.44 21.10
N SER A 85 4.77 -13.79 21.39
CA SER A 85 5.31 -13.74 22.75
C SER A 85 5.32 -12.31 23.29
N GLU A 86 5.33 -12.13 24.62
CA GLU A 86 5.47 -10.78 25.20
C GLU A 86 6.73 -10.07 24.72
N GLN A 87 7.82 -10.81 24.48
CA GLN A 87 9.06 -10.28 23.94
C GLN A 87 8.90 -9.72 22.53
N ASP A 88 8.26 -10.48 21.62
CA ASP A 88 7.99 -10.05 20.25
C ASP A 88 7.07 -8.82 20.21
N ARG A 89 6.06 -8.80 21.09
CA ARG A 89 5.14 -7.67 21.23
C ARG A 89 5.87 -6.42 21.70
N ASN A 90 6.72 -6.56 22.71
CA ASN A 90 7.50 -5.43 23.22
C ASN A 90 8.47 -4.90 22.16
N LEU A 91 9.14 -5.79 21.41
CA LEU A 91 9.99 -5.42 20.29
C LEU A 91 9.24 -4.59 19.24
N ALA A 92 8.07 -5.06 18.79
CA ALA A 92 7.26 -4.34 17.81
C ALA A 92 6.81 -2.95 18.31
N ILE A 93 6.44 -2.84 19.58
CA ILE A 93 6.02 -1.57 20.20
C ILE A 93 7.19 -0.59 20.33
N VAL A 94 8.34 -1.05 20.81
CA VAL A 94 9.56 -0.22 20.93
C VAL A 94 10.01 0.22 19.54
N PHE A 95 10.03 -0.70 18.57
CA PHE A 95 10.38 -0.37 17.19
C PHE A 95 9.45 0.70 16.61
N ALA A 96 8.12 0.57 16.77
CA ALA A 96 7.17 1.55 16.27
C ALA A 96 7.33 2.94 16.91
N ARG A 97 7.73 3.01 18.19
CA ARG A 97 7.97 4.29 18.89
C ARG A 97 9.27 4.95 18.48
N GLU A 98 10.33 4.18 18.34
CA GLU A 98 11.66 4.69 18.01
C GLU A 98 11.88 4.86 16.51
N PHE A 99 11.01 4.33 15.64
CA PHE A 99 11.23 4.36 14.19
C PHE A 99 11.57 5.75 13.63
N ASP A 100 10.88 6.79 14.10
CA ASP A 100 11.09 8.18 13.68
C ASP A 100 12.35 8.81 14.30
N SER A 101 12.86 8.27 15.42
CA SER A 101 14.07 8.75 16.11
C SER A 101 15.36 8.11 15.58
N LEU A 102 15.27 6.99 14.86
CA LEU A 102 16.42 6.30 14.27
C LEU A 102 17.11 7.13 13.18
N ASN A 103 18.44 7.13 13.21
CA ASN A 103 19.25 7.72 12.14
C ASN A 103 19.42 6.74 10.95
N GLU A 104 19.96 7.24 9.84
CA GLU A 104 20.11 6.44 8.62
C GLU A 104 21.06 5.24 8.78
N GLU A 105 22.11 5.36 9.60
CA GLU A 105 23.04 4.26 9.87
C GLU A 105 22.35 3.12 10.64
N GLN A 106 21.56 3.46 11.67
CA GLN A 106 20.77 2.50 12.45
C GLN A 106 19.70 1.81 11.61
N LYS A 107 19.01 2.55 10.74
CA LYS A 107 18.03 1.98 9.81
C LYS A 107 18.69 0.99 8.84
N GLU A 108 19.87 1.31 8.33
CA GLU A 108 20.63 0.43 7.43
C GLU A 108 21.09 -0.85 8.15
N GLU A 109 21.53 -0.76 9.41
CA GLU A 109 21.87 -1.94 10.20
C GLU A 109 20.66 -2.85 10.46
N ILE A 110 19.52 -2.27 10.84
CA ILE A 110 18.26 -3.00 11.02
C ILE A 110 17.85 -3.66 9.70
N PHE A 111 17.95 -2.93 8.58
CA PHE A 111 17.63 -3.46 7.26
C PHE A 111 18.52 -4.66 6.90
N LYS A 112 19.82 -4.57 7.16
CA LYS A 112 20.78 -5.69 6.96
C LYS A 112 20.45 -6.89 7.84
N MET A 113 20.07 -6.65 9.10
CA MET A 113 19.69 -7.71 10.04
C MET A 113 18.42 -8.44 9.62
N LEU A 114 17.43 -7.73 9.08
CA LEU A 114 16.13 -8.28 8.67
C LEU A 114 16.11 -8.84 7.25
N ARG A 115 17.11 -8.51 6.41
CA ARG A 115 17.19 -9.04 5.05
C ARG A 115 17.34 -10.57 5.13
N PRO A 116 16.43 -11.36 4.56
CA PRO A 116 16.58 -12.81 4.58
C PRO A 116 17.90 -13.16 3.89
N THR A 117 18.78 -13.86 4.60
CA THR A 117 19.87 -14.59 3.97
C THR A 117 19.20 -15.59 3.05
N ARG A 118 19.16 -15.31 1.74
CA ARG A 118 18.93 -16.36 0.75
C ARG A 118 20.04 -17.38 1.00
N LYS A 119 19.72 -18.47 1.70
CA LYS A 119 20.43 -19.73 1.47
C LYS A 119 20.02 -20.13 0.06
N GLU A 120 21.01 -20.09 -0.83
CA GLU A 120 20.96 -20.68 -2.16
C GLU A 120 20.53 -22.15 -2.11
#